data_AF-A0A7D7QXR5-F1
#
_entry.id   AF-A0A7D7QXR5-F1
#
_cell.length_a   1.000
_cell.length_b   1.000
_cell.length_c   1.000
_cell.angle_alpha   90.00
_cell.angle_beta   90.00
_cell.angle_gamma   90.00
#
_symmetry.space_group_name_H-M   'P 1'
#
loop_
_entity.id
_entity.type
_entity.pdbx_description
1 polymer ?
#
loop_
_entity_poly.entity_id
_entity_poly.type
_entity_poly.pdbx_seq_one_letter_code
_entity_poly.pdbx_strand_id
1 'polypeptide(L)'
;MKQIITSLLVFSSITLFSQRVNFKKNKVFFDKKEILDYEIGGTFGATNYDLYEIEPHKRIIVLIDNNGGTPREHLDDYVQIKFITSGTNADVRGNIIDAIKLLVKNEVITENGKLDESKIELFVKNYDENISNRTIISR
;
A
#
# COMPACT_ATOMS: atom_id res chain seq x y z
N MET A 1 -14.09 -45.05 19.74
CA MET A 1 -13.15 -44.02 20.26
C MET A 1 -12.21 -43.43 19.21
N LYS A 2 -11.76 -44.18 18.17
CA LYS A 2 -10.87 -43.62 17.13
C LYS A 2 -11.54 -42.58 16.20
N GLN A 3 -12.85 -42.69 15.95
CA GLN A 3 -13.58 -41.78 15.05
C GLN A 3 -13.83 -40.36 15.62
N ILE A 4 -13.82 -40.21 16.95
CA ILE A 4 -14.03 -38.90 17.60
C ILE A 4 -12.75 -38.05 17.51
N ILE A 5 -11.58 -38.69 17.55
CA ILE A 5 -10.27 -38.02 17.43
C ILE A 5 -10.07 -37.48 16.01
N THR A 6 -10.55 -38.19 14.98
CA THR A 6 -10.43 -37.76 13.58
C THR A 6 -11.27 -36.51 13.27
N SER A 7 -12.39 -36.32 13.95
CA SER A 7 -13.29 -35.18 13.71
C SER A 7 -12.77 -33.87 14.33
N LEU A 8 -11.97 -33.96 15.41
CA LEU A 8 -11.40 -32.78 16.08
C LEU A 8 -10.22 -32.15 15.33
N LEU A 9 -9.51 -32.92 14.49
CA LEU A 9 -8.35 -32.47 13.71
C LEU A 9 -8.70 -31.66 12.47
N VAL A 10 -9.96 -31.65 12.02
CA VAL A 10 -10.40 -30.96 10.80
C VAL A 10 -10.75 -29.48 11.05
N PHE A 11 -10.96 -29.08 12.31
CA PHE A 11 -11.34 -27.70 12.65
C PHE A 11 -10.16 -26.73 12.83
N SER A 12 -8.91 -27.19 12.88
CA SER A 12 -7.75 -26.34 13.18
C SER A 12 -7.06 -25.72 11.97
N SER A 13 -7.49 -26.01 10.73
CA SER A 13 -6.72 -25.66 9.52
C SER A 13 -7.19 -24.42 8.76
N ILE A 14 -8.19 -23.67 9.25
CA ILE A 14 -8.69 -22.49 8.53
C ILE A 14 -8.22 -21.18 9.19
N THR A 15 -6.92 -21.05 9.42
CA THR A 15 -6.34 -19.71 9.63
C THR A 15 -6.06 -19.09 8.27
N LEU A 16 -7.08 -18.49 7.67
CA LEU A 16 -6.91 -17.62 6.52
C LEU A 16 -6.21 -16.35 7.00
N PHE A 17 -4.87 -16.34 6.95
CA PHE A 17 -4.06 -15.17 7.20
C PHE A 17 -4.28 -14.16 6.05
N SER A 18 -5.29 -13.31 6.19
CA SER A 18 -5.41 -12.10 5.37
C SER A 18 -4.37 -11.09 5.86
N GLN A 19 -3.48 -10.64 4.98
CA GLN A 19 -2.48 -9.62 5.29
C GLN A 19 -3.17 -8.35 5.80
N ARG A 20 -2.82 -7.89 7.01
CA ARG A 20 -3.43 -6.72 7.65
C ARG A 20 -2.44 -5.55 7.65
N VAL A 21 -2.80 -4.49 6.92
CA VAL A 21 -2.14 -3.20 7.01
C VAL A 21 -2.93 -2.29 7.95
N ASN A 22 -2.26 -1.60 8.87
CA ASN A 22 -2.88 -0.67 9.79
C ASN A 22 -2.00 0.57 10.01
N PHE A 23 -2.62 1.74 10.08
CA PHE A 23 -1.97 3.01 10.37
C PHE A 23 -2.31 3.40 11.81
N LYS A 24 -1.30 3.52 12.68
CA LYS A 24 -1.52 3.87 14.09
C LYS A 24 -0.32 4.61 14.66
N LYS A 25 -0.57 5.75 15.35
CA LYS A 25 0.47 6.54 16.02
C LYS A 25 1.68 6.85 15.11
N ASN A 26 1.42 7.34 13.89
CA ASN A 26 2.47 7.66 12.90
C ASN A 26 3.32 6.45 12.46
N LYS A 27 2.85 5.22 12.70
CA LYS A 27 3.48 3.97 12.26
C LYS A 27 2.55 3.18 11.34
N VAL A 28 3.13 2.56 10.31
CA VAL A 28 2.49 1.58 9.46
C VAL A 28 2.84 0.18 9.97
N PHE A 29 1.81 -0.61 10.24
CA PHE A 29 1.93 -2.00 10.64
C PHE A 29 1.52 -2.92 9.50
N PHE A 30 2.34 -3.94 9.22
CA PHE A 30 2.02 -5.05 8.34
C PHE A 30 2.02 -6.33 9.16
N ASP A 31 0.88 -7.02 9.23
CA ASP A 31 0.67 -8.21 10.07
C ASP A 31 1.11 -8.04 11.52
N LYS A 32 0.77 -6.87 12.09
CA LYS A 32 1.09 -6.42 13.47
C LYS A 32 2.57 -6.08 13.70
N LYS A 33 3.44 -6.25 12.71
CA LYS A 33 4.82 -5.78 12.77
C LYS A 33 4.90 -4.34 12.28
N GLU A 34 5.57 -3.50 13.04
CA GLU A 34 5.90 -2.14 12.61
C GLU A 34 6.90 -2.22 11.45
N ILE A 35 6.57 -1.59 10.31
CA ILE A 35 7.43 -1.59 9.13
C ILE A 35 7.85 -0.18 8.71
N LEU A 36 7.00 0.83 8.83
CA LEU A 36 7.34 2.18 8.36
C LEU A 36 6.84 3.24 9.35
N ASP A 37 7.47 4.40 9.30
CA ASP A 37 6.89 5.63 9.82
C ASP A 37 6.04 6.29 8.73
N TYR A 38 5.01 7.02 9.14
CA TYR A 38 4.26 7.86 8.23
C TYR A 38 3.86 9.21 8.83
N GLU A 39 3.77 10.19 7.95
CA GLU A 39 3.19 11.50 8.21
C GLU A 39 2.03 11.73 7.24
N ILE A 40 0.96 12.35 7.73
CA ILE A 40 -0.16 12.77 6.89
C ILE A 40 0.07 14.23 6.53
N GLY A 41 0.09 14.49 5.22
CA GLY A 41 0.18 15.84 4.65
C GLY A 41 -0.91 16.07 3.60
N GLY A 42 -0.82 17.18 2.89
CA GLY A 42 -1.70 17.47 1.78
C GLY A 42 -1.64 18.93 1.35
N THR A 43 -1.94 19.17 0.08
CA THR A 43 -2.13 20.50 -0.50
C THR A 43 -3.34 20.46 -1.41
N PHE A 44 -4.25 21.43 -1.31
CA PHE A 44 -5.39 21.62 -2.24
C PHE A 44 -6.26 20.36 -2.50
N GLY A 45 -6.85 19.79 -1.45
CA GLY A 45 -7.95 18.82 -1.57
C GLY A 45 -7.55 17.34 -1.71
N ALA A 46 -6.26 17.02 -1.80
CA ALA A 46 -5.76 15.63 -1.76
C ALA A 46 -5.05 15.34 -0.42
N THR A 47 -5.27 14.13 0.12
CA THR A 47 -4.58 13.64 1.32
C THR A 47 -3.36 12.83 0.90
N ASN A 48 -2.19 13.21 1.43
CA ASN A 48 -0.93 12.54 1.14
C ASN A 48 -0.44 11.80 2.38
N TYR A 49 0.14 10.62 2.18
CA TYR A 49 0.84 9.84 3.19
C TYR A 49 2.32 9.76 2.81
N ASP A 50 3.14 10.48 3.55
CA ASP A 50 4.59 10.44 3.43
C ASP A 50 5.11 9.25 4.22
N LEU A 51 5.78 8.32 3.55
CA LEU A 51 6.30 7.10 4.15
C LEU A 51 7.81 7.18 4.34
N TYR A 52 8.27 6.73 5.50
CA TYR A 52 9.67 6.75 5.89
C TYR A 52 10.12 5.38 6.41
N GLU A 53 11.34 4.99 6.08
CA GLU A 53 12.00 3.87 6.77
C GLU A 53 12.26 4.26 8.22
N ILE A 54 12.00 3.37 9.18
CA ILE A 54 12.12 3.68 10.63
C ILE A 54 13.54 4.16 11.00
N GLU A 55 14.56 3.42 10.57
CA GLU A 55 15.97 3.77 10.74
C GLU A 55 16.64 3.70 9.36
N PRO A 56 17.12 4.80 8.76
CA PRO A 56 17.56 6.04 9.39
C PRO A 56 16.52 7.18 9.33
N HIS A 57 15.22 6.91 9.33
CA HIS A 57 14.18 7.92 9.11
C HIS A 57 14.28 8.59 7.72
N LYS A 58 14.48 7.77 6.69
CA LYS A 58 14.59 8.21 5.29
C LYS A 58 13.20 8.22 4.65
N ARG A 59 12.78 9.36 4.10
CA ARG A 59 11.56 9.46 3.27
C ARG A 59 11.75 8.69 1.97
N ILE A 60 10.84 7.77 1.67
CA ILE A 60 10.98 6.84 0.54
C ILE A 60 9.84 6.93 -0.48
N ILE A 61 8.60 7.08 -0.02
CA ILE A 61 7.42 7.02 -0.88
C ILE A 61 6.42 8.07 -0.41
N VAL A 62 5.69 8.66 -1.36
CA VAL A 62 4.49 9.45 -1.09
C VAL A 62 3.32 8.77 -1.74
N LEU A 63 2.29 8.48 -0.95
CA LEU A 63 1.02 7.98 -1.45
C LEU A 63 0.01 9.13 -1.47
N ILE A 64 -0.63 9.34 -2.60
CA ILE A 64 -1.65 10.39 -2.76
C ILE A 64 -2.97 9.69 -3.05
N ASP A 65 -3.94 9.87 -2.16
CA ASP A 65 -5.29 9.35 -2.35
C ASP A 65 -6.07 10.32 -3.24
N ASN A 66 -6.38 9.89 -4.47
CA ASN A 66 -7.15 10.69 -5.42
C ASN A 66 -8.56 10.13 -5.48
N ASN A 67 -9.51 10.93 -4.99
CA ASN A 67 -10.91 10.72 -5.33
C ASN A 67 -11.11 11.22 -6.76
N GLY A 68 -11.64 10.40 -7.68
CA GLY A 68 -11.69 10.68 -9.12
C GLY A 68 -12.51 11.90 -9.58
N GLY A 69 -12.77 12.89 -8.71
CA GLY A 69 -13.55 14.10 -8.99
C GLY A 69 -15.07 13.88 -8.93
N THR A 70 -15.52 12.64 -8.77
CA THR A 70 -16.94 12.25 -8.84
C THR A 70 -17.39 11.68 -7.48
N PRO A 71 -18.06 12.46 -6.62
CA PRO A 71 -18.36 12.07 -5.22
C PRO A 71 -19.22 10.80 -5.04
N ARG A 72 -19.68 10.16 -6.13
CA ARG A 72 -20.58 9.00 -6.11
C ARG A 72 -20.07 7.81 -6.92
N GLU A 73 -18.92 7.92 -7.60
CA GLU A 73 -18.35 6.84 -8.42
C GLU A 73 -16.95 6.48 -7.91
N HIS A 74 -16.89 5.52 -6.98
CA HIS A 74 -15.64 4.99 -6.39
C HIS A 74 -14.77 4.18 -7.37
N LEU A 75 -15.22 4.00 -8.61
CA LEU A 75 -14.49 3.22 -9.62
C LEU A 75 -13.28 3.98 -10.18
N ASP A 76 -13.29 5.30 -10.04
CA ASP A 76 -12.23 6.19 -10.51
C ASP A 76 -11.25 6.59 -9.41
N ASP A 77 -11.41 6.03 -8.20
CA ASP A 77 -10.51 6.27 -7.08
C ASP A 77 -9.20 5.49 -7.29
N TYR A 78 -8.08 6.20 -7.16
CA TYR A 78 -6.75 5.63 -7.35
C TYR A 78 -5.74 6.24 -6.41
N VAL A 79 -4.72 5.46 -6.09
CA VAL A 79 -3.55 5.93 -5.35
C VAL A 79 -2.43 6.21 -6.33
N GLN A 80 -1.92 7.43 -6.29
CA GLN A 80 -0.65 7.74 -6.93
C GLN A 80 0.48 7.44 -5.96
N ILE A 81 1.38 6.53 -6.35
CA ILE A 81 2.59 6.15 -5.63
C ILE A 81 3.75 6.91 -6.24
N LYS A 82 4.41 7.78 -5.47
CA LYS A 82 5.64 8.48 -5.89
C LYS A 82 6.83 7.91 -5.16
N PHE A 83 7.77 7.34 -5.91
CA PHE A 83 9.04 6.84 -5.39
C PHE A 83 10.04 7.99 -5.34
N ILE A 84 10.36 8.47 -4.14
CA ILE A 84 11.13 9.71 -3.97
C ILE A 84 12.58 9.55 -4.42
N THR A 85 13.18 8.38 -4.22
CA THR A 85 14.59 8.13 -4.53
C THR A 85 14.84 7.97 -6.03
N SER A 86 13.93 7.32 -6.75
CA SER A 86 14.02 7.13 -8.21
C SER A 86 13.40 8.26 -9.02
N GLY A 87 12.52 9.07 -8.42
CA GLY A 87 11.74 10.10 -9.10
C GLY A 87 10.63 9.55 -10.01
N THR A 88 10.34 8.24 -9.94
CA THR A 88 9.29 7.59 -10.73
C THR A 88 7.97 7.55 -9.98
N ASN A 89 6.88 7.36 -10.70
CA ASN A 89 5.54 7.22 -10.14
C ASN A 89 4.77 6.07 -10.80
N ALA A 90 3.76 5.57 -10.08
CA ALA A 90 2.77 4.63 -10.59
C ALA A 90 1.39 5.01 -10.05
N ASP A 91 0.37 4.89 -10.88
CA ASP A 91 -1.02 5.03 -10.48
C ASP A 91 -1.65 3.63 -10.36
N VAL A 92 -2.20 3.30 -9.20
CA VAL A 92 -2.82 2.00 -8.95
C VAL A 92 -4.25 2.18 -8.44
N ARG A 93 -5.19 1.36 -8.91
CA ARG A 93 -6.54 1.34 -8.34
C ARG A 93 -6.55 0.83 -6.90
N GLY A 94 -7.55 1.28 -6.14
CA GLY A 94 -7.75 0.92 -4.75
C GLY A 94 -7.39 2.06 -3.81
N ASN A 95 -7.26 1.75 -2.52
CA ASN A 95 -6.95 2.75 -1.49
C ASN A 95 -5.50 2.61 -0.99
N ILE A 96 -5.12 3.48 -0.06
CA ILE A 96 -3.78 3.54 0.55
C ILE A 96 -3.36 2.19 1.17
N ILE A 97 -4.29 1.45 1.80
CA ILE A 97 -4.02 0.14 2.40
C ILE A 97 -3.68 -0.89 1.32
N ASP A 98 -4.42 -0.88 0.21
CA ASP A 98 -4.19 -1.78 -0.91
C ASP A 98 -2.86 -1.47 -1.62
N ALA A 99 -2.50 -0.20 -1.76
CA ALA A 99 -1.20 0.22 -2.28
C ALA A 99 -0.03 -0.29 -1.42
N ILE A 100 -0.11 -0.16 -0.08
CA ILE A 100 0.93 -0.71 0.82
C ILE A 100 1.04 -2.23 0.67
N LYS A 101 -0.09 -2.95 0.64
CA LYS A 101 -0.08 -4.41 0.44
C LYS A 101 0.57 -4.78 -0.89
N LEU A 102 0.28 -4.05 -1.96
CA LEU A 102 0.84 -4.29 -3.27
C LEU A 102 2.36 -4.06 -3.29
N LEU A 103 2.84 -2.98 -2.65
CA LEU A 103 4.26 -2.69 -2.51
C LEU A 103 5.00 -3.77 -1.72
N VAL A 104 4.42 -4.25 -0.62
CA VAL A 104 5.03 -5.32 0.20
C VAL A 104 4.99 -6.66 -0.53
N LYS A 105 3.87 -7.02 -1.16
CA LYS A 105 3.70 -8.27 -1.91
C LYS A 105 4.68 -8.39 -3.08
N ASN A 106 5.06 -7.26 -3.69
CA ASN A 106 6.03 -7.23 -4.79
C ASN A 106 7.46 -6.89 -4.32
N GLU A 107 7.71 -6.96 -3.01
CA GLU A 107 9.02 -6.75 -2.38
C GLU A 107 9.63 -5.37 -2.64
N VAL A 108 8.85 -4.40 -3.13
CA VAL A 108 9.29 -3.00 -3.28
C VAL A 108 9.52 -2.39 -1.91
N ILE A 109 8.64 -2.72 -0.96
CA ILE A 109 8.91 -2.57 0.47
C ILE A 109 9.13 -3.96 1.02
N THR A 110 10.29 -4.21 1.61
CA THR A 110 10.57 -5.50 2.27
C THR A 110 9.72 -5.65 3.54
N GLU A 111 9.59 -6.89 4.06
CA GLU A 111 8.89 -7.15 5.33
C GLU A 111 9.53 -6.45 6.56
N ASN A 112 10.72 -5.88 6.40
CA ASN A 112 11.40 -5.07 7.41
C ASN A 112 11.22 -3.56 7.18
N GLY A 113 10.43 -3.15 6.20
CA GLY A 113 10.18 -1.74 5.93
C GLY A 113 11.29 -1.02 5.18
N LYS A 114 12.11 -1.75 4.43
CA LYS A 114 13.15 -1.18 3.56
C LYS A 114 12.67 -1.07 2.13
N LEU A 115 12.99 0.04 1.47
CA LEU A 115 12.75 0.20 0.05
C LEU A 115 13.80 -0.61 -0.74
N ASP A 116 13.34 -1.51 -1.59
CA ASP A 116 14.18 -2.17 -2.60
C ASP A 116 14.07 -1.42 -3.93
N GLU A 117 15.03 -0.52 -4.18
CA GLU A 117 15.04 0.30 -5.39
C GLU A 117 15.16 -0.54 -6.67
N SER A 118 15.73 -1.75 -6.60
CA SER A 118 15.87 -2.64 -7.75
C SER A 118 14.53 -3.19 -8.26
N LYS A 119 13.48 -3.16 -7.43
CA LYS A 119 12.14 -3.66 -7.77
C LYS A 119 11.23 -2.59 -8.36
N ILE A 120 11.58 -1.31 -8.21
CA ILE A 120 10.71 -0.18 -8.58
C ILE A 120 10.38 -0.21 -10.08
N GLU A 121 11.38 -0.39 -10.95
CA GLU A 121 11.16 -0.38 -12.40
C GLU A 121 10.18 -1.48 -12.83
N LEU A 122 10.38 -2.70 -12.34
CA LEU A 122 9.51 -3.83 -12.65
C LEU A 122 8.11 -3.63 -12.07
N PHE A 123 8.00 -3.06 -10.87
CA PHE A 123 6.72 -2.72 -10.27
C PHE A 123 5.95 -1.71 -11.12
N VAL A 124 6.57 -0.58 -11.48
CA VAL A 124 5.94 0.46 -12.32
C VAL A 124 5.50 -0.15 -13.64
N LYS A 125 6.36 -0.92 -14.31
CA LYS A 125 6.03 -1.56 -15.59
C LYS A 125 4.80 -2.47 -15.53
N ASN A 126 4.59 -3.16 -14.41
CA ASN A 126 3.52 -4.16 -14.27
C ASN A 126 2.22 -3.60 -13.69
N TYR A 127 2.30 -2.52 -12.90
CA TYR A 127 1.17 -2.04 -12.10
C TYR A 127 0.80 -0.58 -12.34
N ASP A 128 1.62 0.22 -13.02
CA ASP A 128 1.22 1.57 -13.40
C ASP A 128 0.09 1.51 -14.44
N GLU A 129 -1.12 1.87 -14.00
CA GLU A 129 -2.30 1.94 -14.85
C GLU A 129 -2.38 3.27 -15.62
N ASN A 130 -1.50 4.23 -15.30
CA ASN A 130 -1.37 5.52 -15.97
C ASN A 130 -2.70 6.29 -15.98
N ILE A 131 -3.36 6.35 -14.83
CA ILE A 131 -4.71 6.90 -14.65
C ILE A 131 -4.66 8.43 -14.69
N SER A 132 -3.72 9.04 -13.97
CA SER A 132 -3.61 10.50 -13.84
C SER A 132 -3.38 11.21 -15.18
N ASN A 133 -2.71 10.58 -16.14
CA ASN A 133 -2.50 11.17 -17.47
C ASN A 133 -3.71 11.03 -18.41
N ARG A 134 -4.69 10.19 -18.06
CA ARG A 134 -5.92 9.97 -18.85
C ARG A 134 -7.12 10.70 -18.26
N THR A 135 -7.07 11.04 -16.98
CA THR A 135 -8.10 11.81 -16.30
C THR A 135 -7.94 13.30 -16.58
N ILE A 136 -8.89 13.86 -17.35
CA ILE A 136 -8.98 15.31 -17.52
C ILE A 136 -9.68 15.88 -16.29
N ILE A 137 -8.92 16.47 -15.38
CA ILE A 137 -9.50 17.24 -14.26
C ILE A 137 -9.99 18.57 -14.86
N SER A 138 -11.28 18.71 -15.16
CA SER A 138 -11.84 20.02 -15.46
C SER A 138 -11.85 20.84 -14.17
N ARG A 139 -10.94 21.81 -14.07
CA ARG A 139 -10.92 22.80 -12.99
C ARG A 139 -11.90 23.93 -13.27
#